data_AF-A0A5Q4H1A8-F1
#
_entry.id   AF-A0A5Q4H1A8-F1
#
_cell.length_a   1.000
_cell.length_b   1.000
_cell.length_c   1.000
_cell.angle_alpha   90.00
_cell.angle_beta   90.00
_cell.angle_gamma   90.00
#
_symmetry.space_group_name_H-M   'P 1'
#
loop_
_entity.id
_entity.type
_entity.pdbx_description
1 polymer ?
#
loop_
_entity_poly.entity_id
_entity_poly.type
_entity_poly.pdbx_seq_one_letter_code
_entity_poly.pdbx_strand_id
1 'polypeptide(L)'
;MADSIEKLKAIVRELEDELHDLAAVDDEAAELLHEAIREIQAVLQARERDDSAAAAAESVDEDLPSDSPESLIERLQLAAHQFENSHPTLTGILSRLIDGLGQMGI
;
A
#
# COMPACT_ATOMS: atom_id res chain seq x y z
N MET A 1 0.95 16.07 7.13
CA MET A 1 0.19 14.87 6.70
C MET A 1 0.31 14.67 5.20
N ALA A 2 0.12 15.71 4.37
CA ALA A 2 0.38 15.65 2.92
C ALA A 2 1.78 15.12 2.53
N ASP A 3 2.87 15.58 3.17
CA ASP A 3 4.23 15.06 2.91
C ASP A 3 4.37 13.55 3.14
N SER A 4 3.69 13.01 4.16
CA SER A 4 3.75 11.58 4.48
C SER A 4 3.00 10.75 3.43
N ILE A 5 1.88 11.26 2.91
CA ILE A 5 1.09 10.63 1.85
C ILE A 5 1.87 10.64 0.53
N GLU A 6 2.47 11.76 0.15
CA GLU A 6 3.29 11.87 -1.05
C GLU A 6 4.53 10.97 -0.98
N LYS A 7 5.15 10.86 0.20
CA LYS A 7 6.25 9.92 0.43
C LYS A 7 5.80 8.46 0.26
N LEU A 8 4.61 8.10 0.76
CA LEU A 8 4.09 6.74 0.61
C LEU A 8 3.75 6.43 -0.86
N LYS A 9 3.15 7.38 -1.58
CA LYS A 9 2.88 7.27 -3.03
C LYS A 9 4.18 7.07 -3.82
N ALA A 10 5.25 7.76 -3.44
CA ALA A 10 6.56 7.55 -4.05
C ALA A 10 7.11 6.13 -3.80
N ILE A 11 6.97 5.60 -2.58
CA ILE A 11 7.40 4.23 -2.23
C ILE A 11 6.55 3.19 -2.98
N VAL A 12 5.23 3.38 -3.05
CA VAL A 12 4.33 2.51 -3.81
C VAL A 12 4.72 2.47 -5.29
N ARG A 13 5.03 3.62 -5.88
CA ARG A 13 5.45 3.70 -7.27
C ARG A 13 6.80 3.03 -7.52
N GLU A 14 7.76 3.20 -6.60
CA GLU A 14 9.04 2.48 -6.63
C GLU A 14 8.82 0.96 -6.59
N LEU A 15 7.86 0.49 -5.77
CA LEU A 15 7.49 -0.92 -5.69
C LEU A 15 6.86 -1.44 -7.00
N GLU A 16 5.96 -0.68 -7.61
CA GLU A 16 5.32 -1.03 -8.90
C GLU A 16 6.33 -1.09 -10.03
N ASP A 17 7.24 -0.10 -10.13
CA ASP A 17 8.28 -0.07 -11.16
C ASP A 17 9.24 -1.26 -11.01
N GLU A 18 9.66 -1.59 -9.78
CA GLU A 18 10.54 -2.74 -9.52
C GLU A 18 9.82 -4.08 -9.81
N LEU A 19 8.54 -4.21 -9.46
CA LEU A 19 7.70 -5.36 -9.83
C LEU A 19 7.57 -5.52 -11.34
N HIS A 20 7.37 -4.41 -12.06
CA HIS A 20 7.19 -4.41 -13.50
C HIS A 20 8.50 -4.73 -14.24
N ASP A 21 9.64 -4.25 -13.74
CA ASP A 21 10.97 -4.57 -14.29
C ASP A 21 11.33 -6.04 -14.05
N LEU A 22 10.97 -6.55 -12.87
CA LEU A 22 11.07 -7.96 -12.51
C LEU A 22 9.91 -8.76 -13.15
N ALA A 23 9.88 -8.84 -14.47
CA ALA A 23 8.97 -9.67 -15.27
C ALA A 23 9.04 -11.20 -14.99
N ALA A 24 9.68 -11.59 -13.90
CA ALA A 24 9.90 -12.96 -13.44
C ALA A 24 9.45 -13.18 -11.97
N VAL A 25 8.72 -12.24 -11.38
CA VAL A 25 8.02 -12.50 -10.11
C VAL A 25 6.91 -13.53 -10.36
N ASP A 26 6.77 -14.50 -9.45
CA ASP A 26 5.65 -15.45 -9.46
C ASP A 26 4.32 -14.70 -9.64
N ASP A 27 3.55 -15.06 -10.69
CA ASP A 27 2.31 -14.37 -11.07
C ASP A 27 1.35 -14.19 -9.88
N GLU A 28 1.24 -15.20 -9.01
CA GLU A 28 0.40 -15.18 -7.81
C GLU A 28 0.85 -14.11 -6.80
N ALA A 29 2.16 -13.96 -6.58
CA ALA A 29 2.69 -12.98 -5.66
C ALA A 29 2.64 -11.56 -6.24
N ALA A 30 2.80 -11.42 -7.57
CA ALA A 30 2.61 -10.16 -8.28
C ALA A 30 1.15 -9.68 -8.22
N GLU A 31 0.18 -10.59 -8.38
CA GLU A 31 -1.25 -10.27 -8.25
C GLU A 31 -1.59 -9.80 -6.83
N LEU A 32 -1.09 -10.49 -5.80
CA LEU A 32 -1.29 -10.10 -4.40
C LEU A 32 -0.71 -8.72 -4.09
N LEU A 33 0.49 -8.39 -4.59
CA LEU A 33 1.04 -7.04 -4.41
C LEU A 33 0.23 -5.99 -5.15
N HIS A 34 -0.18 -6.25 -6.39
CA HIS A 34 -0.98 -5.28 -7.16
C HIS A 34 -2.32 -4.97 -6.47
N GLU A 35 -2.96 -5.99 -5.89
CA GLU A 35 -4.18 -5.80 -5.11
C GLU A 35 -3.91 -4.94 -3.86
N ALA A 36 -2.87 -5.28 -3.08
CA ALA A 36 -2.49 -4.49 -1.91
C ALA A 36 -2.12 -3.05 -2.27
N ILE A 37 -1.40 -2.83 -3.36
CA ILE A 37 -1.04 -1.50 -3.86
C ILE A 37 -2.28 -0.69 -4.22
N ARG A 38 -3.23 -1.30 -4.95
CA ARG A 38 -4.50 -0.64 -5.32
C ARG A 38 -5.29 -0.26 -4.07
N GLU A 39 -5.32 -1.11 -3.07
CA GLU A 39 -6.01 -0.89 -1.80
C GLU A 39 -5.36 0.27 -1.01
N ILE A 40 -4.02 0.29 -0.90
CA ILE A 40 -3.27 1.42 -0.31
C ILE A 40 -3.58 2.72 -1.03
N GLN A 41 -3.55 2.72 -2.36
CA GLN A 41 -3.84 3.92 -3.15
C GLN A 41 -5.27 4.42 -2.90
N ALA A 42 -6.24 3.51 -2.74
CA ALA A 42 -7.62 3.88 -2.40
C ALA A 42 -7.72 4.53 -1.01
N VAL A 43 -7.06 3.96 0.00
CA VAL A 43 -7.02 4.51 1.37
C VAL A 43 -6.33 5.88 1.39
N LEU A 44 -5.21 6.02 0.67
CA LEU A 44 -4.50 7.30 0.55
C LEU A 44 -5.35 8.36 -0.14
N GLN A 45 -6.05 8.01 -1.24
CA GLN A 45 -6.95 8.94 -1.92
C GLN A 45 -8.15 9.33 -1.07
N ALA A 46 -8.69 8.42 -0.26
CA ALA A 46 -9.74 8.72 0.70
C ALA A 46 -9.24 9.75 1.73
N ARG A 47 -8.05 9.54 2.31
CA ARG A 47 -7.44 10.49 3.25
C ARG A 47 -7.09 11.84 2.63
N GLU A 48 -6.56 11.87 1.40
CA GLU A 48 -6.33 13.13 0.66
C GLU A 48 -7.65 13.89 0.43
N ARG A 49 -8.74 13.16 0.21
CA ARG A 49 -10.08 13.74 0.14
C ARG A 49 -10.54 14.22 1.50
N ASP A 50 -10.39 13.49 2.59
CA ASP A 50 -10.78 13.93 3.94
C ASP A 50 -10.04 15.21 4.37
N ASP A 51 -8.73 15.32 4.11
CA ASP A 51 -7.94 16.54 4.34
C ASP A 51 -8.45 17.74 3.51
N SER A 52 -9.01 17.49 2.31
CA SER A 52 -9.64 18.52 1.45
C SER A 52 -11.15 18.72 1.71
N ALA A 53 -11.84 17.73 2.25
CA ALA A 53 -13.30 17.63 2.39
C ALA A 53 -13.78 17.96 3.81
N ALA A 54 -12.88 18.31 4.74
CA ALA A 54 -13.25 18.97 5.98
C ALA A 54 -14.06 20.29 5.78
N ALA A 55 -14.19 20.78 4.54
CA ALA A 55 -15.06 21.90 4.18
C ALA A 55 -16.45 21.51 3.62
N ALA A 56 -16.69 20.25 3.22
CA ALA A 56 -17.97 19.85 2.66
C ALA A 56 -18.26 18.35 2.82
N ALA A 57 -19.27 18.05 3.64
CA ALA A 57 -20.02 16.81 3.69
C ALA A 57 -19.46 15.67 4.56
N GLU A 58 -19.82 15.76 5.86
CA GLU A 58 -20.44 14.61 6.55
C GLU A 58 -21.56 14.04 5.68
N SER A 59 -21.29 13.00 4.90
CA SER A 59 -22.25 11.97 4.48
C SER A 59 -21.63 11.14 3.36
N VAL A 60 -20.91 10.06 3.68
CA VAL A 60 -20.77 8.93 2.75
C VAL A 60 -20.69 7.63 3.57
N ASP A 61 -21.79 6.88 3.47
CA ASP A 61 -21.97 5.43 3.54
C ASP A 61 -20.90 4.54 4.21
N GLU A 62 -21.32 3.93 5.31
CA GLU A 62 -20.70 2.81 6.05
C GLU A 62 -20.85 1.46 5.30
N ASP A 63 -20.50 1.43 4.02
CA ASP A 63 -20.39 0.19 3.24
C ASP A 63 -18.96 0.09 2.67
N LEU A 64 -17.99 0.08 3.58
CA LEU A 64 -16.61 -0.27 3.27
C LEU A 64 -16.43 -1.76 3.57
N PRO A 65 -15.84 -2.56 2.66
CA PRO A 65 -15.46 -3.92 2.98
C PRO A 65 -14.53 -3.87 4.19
N SER A 66 -14.81 -4.70 5.18
CA SER A 66 -14.13 -4.75 6.48
C SER A 66 -12.67 -5.27 6.42
N ASP A 67 -11.95 -5.01 5.33
CA ASP A 67 -10.51 -5.21 5.29
C ASP A 67 -9.87 -4.09 6.10
N SER A 68 -9.65 -4.40 7.38
CA SER A 68 -8.85 -3.56 8.25
C SER A 68 -7.47 -3.37 7.65
N PRO A 69 -6.88 -2.17 7.78
CA PRO A 69 -5.53 -1.93 7.26
C PRO A 69 -4.46 -2.85 7.88
N GLU A 70 -4.74 -3.44 9.05
CA GLU A 70 -3.95 -4.53 9.63
C GLU A 70 -3.86 -5.75 8.71
N SER A 71 -4.96 -6.18 8.08
CA SER A 71 -5.00 -7.32 7.16
C SER A 71 -4.21 -7.05 5.87
N LEU A 72 -4.14 -5.80 5.44
CA LEU A 72 -3.29 -5.36 4.33
C LEU A 72 -1.81 -5.43 4.70
N ILE A 73 -1.43 -4.97 5.90
CA ILE A 73 -0.05 -5.08 6.39
C ILE A 73 0.37 -6.55 6.49
N GLU A 74 -0.49 -7.44 6.99
CA GLU A 74 -0.21 -8.88 7.03
C GLU A 74 -0.01 -9.48 5.63
N ARG A 75 -0.83 -9.10 4.63
CA ARG A 75 -0.66 -9.52 3.24
C ARG A 75 0.68 -9.04 2.65
N LEU A 76 1.05 -7.79 2.87
CA LEU A 76 2.33 -7.22 2.43
C LEU A 76 3.53 -7.88 3.12
N GLN A 77 3.42 -8.20 4.41
CA GLN A 77 4.45 -8.93 5.16
C GLN A 77 4.63 -10.34 4.61
N LEU A 78 3.53 -11.06 4.35
CA LEU A 78 3.57 -12.39 3.76
C LEU A 78 4.27 -12.35 2.40
N ALA A 79 3.91 -11.40 1.55
CA ALA A 79 4.56 -11.24 0.26
C ALA A 79 6.05 -10.89 0.40
N ALA A 80 6.41 -9.95 1.28
CA ALA A 80 7.81 -9.59 1.54
C ALA A 80 8.66 -10.79 1.97
N HIS A 81 8.09 -11.69 2.76
CA HIS A 81 8.73 -12.92 3.23
C HIS A 81 8.92 -13.95 2.10
N GLN A 82 8.04 -13.96 1.10
CA GLN A 82 8.23 -14.76 -0.12
C GLN A 82 9.37 -14.21 -0.99
N PHE A 83 9.49 -12.88 -1.05
CA PHE A 83 10.53 -12.20 -1.82
C PHE A 83 11.90 -12.15 -1.14
N GLU A 84 11.99 -12.36 0.18
CA GLU A 84 13.25 -12.21 0.95
C GLU A 84 14.43 -13.02 0.38
N ASN A 85 14.15 -14.21 -0.14
CA ASN A 85 15.18 -15.09 -0.69
C ASN A 85 15.54 -14.77 -2.16
N SER A 86 14.57 -14.27 -2.94
CA SER A 86 14.70 -14.13 -4.40
C SER A 86 14.96 -12.68 -4.83
N HIS A 87 14.42 -11.70 -4.10
CA HIS A 87 14.37 -10.29 -4.48
C HIS A 87 14.58 -9.37 -3.25
N PRO A 88 15.82 -9.23 -2.75
CA PRO A 88 16.12 -8.44 -1.55
C PRO A 88 15.76 -6.95 -1.71
N THR A 89 15.80 -6.43 -2.94
CA THR A 89 15.39 -5.05 -3.23
C THR A 89 13.89 -4.84 -2.99
N LEU A 90 13.04 -5.75 -3.48
CA LEU A 90 11.59 -5.72 -3.26
C LEU A 90 11.24 -5.81 -1.78
N THR A 91 11.87 -6.73 -1.05
CA THR A 91 11.67 -6.87 0.41
C THR A 91 12.03 -5.59 1.16
N GLY A 92 13.08 -4.89 0.73
CA GLY A 92 13.47 -3.59 1.28
C GLY A 92 12.48 -2.47 0.99
N ILE A 93 11.83 -2.46 -0.20
CA ILE A 93 10.78 -1.49 -0.54
C ILE A 93 9.51 -1.79 0.25
N LEU A 94 9.08 -3.06 0.29
CA LEU A 94 7.92 -3.53 1.05
C LEU A 94 8.04 -3.21 2.55
N SER A 95 9.22 -3.41 3.14
CA SER A 95 9.46 -3.08 4.56
C SER A 95 9.30 -1.59 4.83
N ARG A 96 9.80 -0.72 3.92
CA ARG A 96 9.61 0.74 4.01
C ARG A 96 8.14 1.15 3.82
N LEU A 97 7.41 0.43 2.97
CA LEU A 97 5.98 0.65 2.77
C LEU A 97 5.17 0.28 4.02
N ILE A 98 5.42 -0.90 4.61
CA ILE A 98 4.79 -1.36 5.85
C ILE A 98 5.06 -0.40 7.02
N ASP A 99 6.31 0.05 7.18
CA ASP A 99 6.67 1.03 8.21
C ASP A 99 5.94 2.37 8.00
N GLY A 100 5.85 2.82 6.75
CA GLY A 100 5.13 4.04 6.38
C GLY A 100 3.61 3.95 6.61
N LEU A 101 3.02 2.77 6.38
CA LEU A 101 1.61 2.47 6.71
C LEU A 101 1.42 2.48 8.24
N GLY A 102 2.21 1.72 8.99
CA GLY A 102 2.11 1.65 10.45
C GLY A 102 2.30 3.01 11.14
N GLN A 103 3.18 3.87 10.61
CA GLN A 103 3.36 5.22 11.12
C GLN A 103 2.14 6.14 10.92
N MET A 104 1.26 5.80 9.97
CA MET A 104 -0.02 6.48 9.73
C MET A 104 -1.19 5.91 10.54
N GLY A 105 -0.94 4.92 11.41
CA GLY A 105 -1.98 4.28 12.24
C GLY A 105 -2.99 3.49 11.42
N ILE A 106 -2.55 2.98 10.28
CA ILE A 106 -3.21 1.97 9.44
C ILE A 106 -2.40 0.69 9.59
#